data_AF-A0A354FDI6-F1
#
_entry.id   AF-A0A354FDI6-F1
#
_cell.length_a   1.000
_cell.length_b   1.000
_cell.length_c   1.000
_cell.angle_alpha   90.00
_cell.angle_beta   90.00
_cell.angle_gamma   90.00
#
_symmetry.space_group_name_H-M   'P 1'
#
loop_
_entity.id
_entity.type
_entity.pdbx_description
1 polymer ?
#
loop_
_entity_poly.entity_id
_entity_poly.type
_entity_poly.pdbx_seq_one_letter_code
_entity_poly.pdbx_strand_id
1 'polypeptide(L)'
;MKITYPHMGNVCIVIKALLTDLGLELVLPPPTSRRTVELGVRYSHEFACFPFKLNMGNYLEAYELGADTILMAGGVGPCRFGYYAQVQQQILEDLGVKMEMVVLEPPDVSFHEVKDKILYLIGNISWWQVFKAVRFAWSKARAIDTIEEKLLYFRPRVKEPIKLEGYFRETLKEIDEAADRREVERVVNSFLKKSEIMPQLSMKPLKVGLVGEIFTLLEPFANYDMERRLGLLGVEVTRSVWL
;
A
#
# COMPACT_ATOMS: atom_id res chain seq x y z
N MET A 1 -5.87 7.68 -19.90
CA MET A 1 -6.12 6.58 -18.97
C MET A 1 -6.03 7.15 -17.57
N LYS A 2 -7.07 6.97 -16.78
CA LYS A 2 -7.15 7.36 -15.38
C LYS A 2 -6.98 6.11 -14.54
N ILE A 3 -5.76 5.91 -14.06
CA ILE A 3 -5.33 4.67 -13.44
C ILE A 3 -5.68 4.65 -11.97
N THR A 4 -6.16 3.51 -11.50
CA THR A 4 -6.36 3.21 -10.10
C THR A 4 -5.66 1.93 -9.69
N TYR A 5 -5.51 1.73 -8.39
CA TYR A 5 -5.03 0.49 -7.77
C TYR A 5 -5.62 0.42 -6.36
N PRO A 6 -5.73 -0.77 -5.74
CA PRO A 6 -6.38 -0.91 -4.44
C PRO A 6 -5.52 -0.30 -3.32
N HIS A 7 -6.14 0.10 -2.22
CA HIS A 7 -5.40 0.45 -1.00
C HIS A 7 -4.76 -0.79 -0.40
N MET A 8 -3.59 -0.60 0.19
CA MET A 8 -2.88 -1.63 0.94
C MET A 8 -1.92 -0.95 1.92
N GLY A 9 -2.48 -0.35 2.97
CA GLY A 9 -1.72 0.45 3.91
C GLY A 9 -0.90 1.55 3.23
N ASN A 10 0.37 1.69 3.62
CA ASN A 10 1.25 2.74 3.11
C ASN A 10 1.93 2.41 1.76
N VAL A 11 1.67 1.23 1.18
CA VAL A 11 2.13 0.87 -0.18
C VAL A 11 1.64 1.91 -1.20
N CYS A 12 0.46 2.51 -0.96
CA CYS A 12 -0.13 3.50 -1.85
C CYS A 12 0.80 4.69 -2.15
N ILE A 13 1.60 5.14 -1.16
CA ILE A 13 2.56 6.23 -1.35
C ILE A 13 3.66 5.84 -2.34
N VAL A 14 4.13 4.59 -2.26
CA VAL A 14 5.19 4.05 -3.12
C VAL A 14 4.70 3.92 -4.55
N ILE A 15 3.53 3.31 -4.75
CA ILE A 15 2.94 3.11 -6.08
C ILE A 15 2.58 4.47 -6.69
N LYS A 16 1.99 5.39 -5.91
CA LYS A 16 1.69 6.76 -6.37
C LYS A 16 2.95 7.46 -6.88
N ALA A 17 4.04 7.44 -6.11
CA ALA A 17 5.30 8.05 -6.52
C ALA A 17 5.84 7.44 -7.81
N LEU A 18 5.83 6.10 -7.93
CA LEU A 18 6.27 5.41 -9.14
C LEU A 18 5.46 5.83 -10.38
N LEU A 19 4.13 5.76 -10.31
CA LEU A 19 3.27 5.99 -11.48
C LEU A 19 3.22 7.48 -11.86
N THR A 20 3.24 8.38 -10.87
CA THR A 20 3.24 9.83 -11.13
C THR A 20 4.56 10.27 -11.79
N ASP A 21 5.71 9.73 -11.36
CA ASP A 21 7.01 9.99 -12.01
C ASP A 21 7.07 9.49 -13.45
N LEU A 22 6.28 8.46 -13.77
CA LEU A 22 6.11 7.93 -15.13
C LEU A 22 5.09 8.75 -15.96
N GLY A 23 4.51 9.82 -15.39
CA GLY A 23 3.58 10.70 -16.08
C GLY A 23 2.15 10.19 -16.17
N LEU A 24 1.78 9.21 -15.35
CA LEU A 24 0.45 8.61 -15.36
C LEU A 24 -0.54 9.42 -14.51
N GLU A 25 -1.75 9.60 -15.01
CA GLU A 25 -2.85 10.20 -14.26
C GLU A 25 -3.47 9.17 -13.32
N LEU A 26 -3.54 9.51 -12.02
CA LEU A 26 -4.04 8.61 -10.98
C LEU A 26 -5.38 9.10 -10.41
N VAL A 27 -6.33 8.18 -10.29
CA VAL A 27 -7.59 8.35 -9.57
C VAL A 27 -7.68 7.27 -8.50
N LEU A 28 -7.25 7.62 -7.28
CA LEU A 28 -7.17 6.67 -6.17
C LEU A 28 -8.52 6.58 -5.44
N PRO A 29 -8.91 5.38 -4.97
CA PRO A 29 -10.09 5.23 -4.13
C PRO A 29 -9.91 5.99 -2.80
N PRO A 30 -10.99 6.28 -2.07
CA PRO A 30 -10.90 6.76 -0.70
C PRO A 30 -10.26 5.68 0.20
N PRO A 31 -9.73 6.05 1.39
CA PRO A 31 -9.22 5.08 2.35
C PRO A 31 -10.24 3.97 2.63
N THR A 32 -9.77 2.73 2.73
CA THR A 32 -10.60 1.55 2.96
C THR A 32 -11.52 1.75 4.15
N SER A 33 -12.80 1.49 3.94
CA SER A 33 -13.86 1.78 4.91
C SER A 33 -14.90 0.66 4.97
N ARG A 34 -15.89 0.81 5.86
CA ARG A 34 -17.06 -0.09 5.89
C ARG A 34 -17.79 -0.12 4.55
N ARG A 35 -17.89 1.03 3.87
CA ARG A 35 -18.50 1.12 2.53
C ARG A 35 -17.74 0.27 1.52
N THR A 36 -16.40 0.33 1.54
CA THR A 36 -15.53 -0.51 0.72
C THR A 36 -15.84 -2.00 0.93
N VAL A 37 -15.97 -2.43 2.20
CA VAL A 37 -16.35 -3.81 2.53
C VAL A 37 -17.73 -4.17 2.00
N GLU A 38 -18.73 -3.31 2.22
CA GLU A 38 -20.11 -3.55 1.80
C GLU A 38 -20.20 -3.73 0.28
N LEU A 39 -19.52 -2.88 -0.49
CA LEU A 39 -19.42 -3.00 -1.95
C LEU A 39 -18.72 -4.30 -2.34
N GLY A 40 -17.55 -4.57 -1.75
CA GLY A 40 -16.76 -5.76 -2.01
C GLY A 40 -17.50 -7.07 -1.74
N VAL A 41 -18.14 -7.18 -0.57
CA VAL A 41 -18.91 -8.36 -0.15
C VAL A 41 -20.16 -8.55 -1.01
N ARG A 42 -20.84 -7.47 -1.40
CA ARG A 42 -22.09 -7.54 -2.17
C ARG A 42 -21.91 -8.20 -3.53
N TYR A 43 -20.78 -7.95 -4.20
CA TYR A 43 -20.56 -8.38 -5.58
C TYR A 43 -19.54 -9.53 -5.72
N SER A 44 -18.88 -9.91 -4.63
CA SER A 44 -17.91 -11.00 -4.65
C SER A 44 -18.50 -12.30 -4.12
N HIS A 45 -17.95 -13.43 -4.56
CA HIS A 45 -18.31 -14.73 -4.03
C HIS A 45 -17.99 -14.83 -2.52
N GLU A 46 -18.86 -15.51 -1.75
CA GLU A 46 -18.69 -15.68 -0.30
C GLU A 46 -17.34 -16.32 0.07
N PHE A 47 -16.93 -17.39 -0.62
CA PHE A 47 -15.62 -18.05 -0.47
C PHE A 47 -14.41 -17.29 -1.04
N ALA A 48 -14.58 -16.12 -1.64
CA ALA A 48 -13.44 -15.27 -1.98
C ALA A 48 -12.80 -14.74 -0.68
N CYS A 49 -11.47 -14.75 -0.62
CA CYS A 49 -10.77 -14.23 0.55
C CYS A 49 -10.99 -12.72 0.70
N PHE A 50 -10.80 -12.21 1.91
CA PHE A 50 -11.13 -10.83 2.24
C PHE A 50 -10.39 -9.77 1.40
N PRO A 51 -9.08 -9.93 1.07
CA PRO A 51 -8.38 -9.02 0.17
C PRO A 51 -9.04 -8.86 -1.21
N PHE A 52 -9.55 -9.95 -1.78
CA PHE A 52 -10.31 -9.90 -3.04
C PHE A 52 -11.50 -8.94 -2.95
N LYS A 53 -12.24 -9.04 -1.85
CA LYS A 53 -13.43 -8.23 -1.59
C LYS A 53 -13.05 -6.77 -1.40
N LEU A 54 -11.99 -6.49 -0.65
CA LEU A 54 -11.51 -5.12 -0.44
C LEU A 54 -11.04 -4.47 -1.76
N ASN A 55 -10.29 -5.21 -2.59
CA ASN A 55 -9.90 -4.75 -3.92
C ASN A 55 -11.14 -4.41 -4.77
N MET A 56 -12.14 -5.31 -4.81
CA MET A 56 -13.39 -5.04 -5.54
C MET A 56 -14.10 -3.77 -5.06
N GLY A 57 -14.21 -3.58 -3.74
CA GLY A 57 -14.79 -2.38 -3.16
C GLY A 57 -14.03 -1.12 -3.58
N ASN A 58 -12.69 -1.15 -3.51
CA ASN A 58 -11.83 -0.05 -3.93
C ASN A 58 -12.00 0.27 -5.42
N TYR A 59 -12.09 -0.72 -6.30
CA TYR A 59 -12.27 -0.48 -7.73
C TYR A 59 -13.60 0.20 -8.03
N LEU A 60 -14.69 -0.23 -7.38
CA LEU A 60 -16.00 0.40 -7.52
C LEU A 60 -15.98 1.86 -7.03
N GLU A 61 -15.35 2.14 -5.90
CA GLU A 61 -15.21 3.51 -5.40
C GLU A 61 -14.32 4.37 -6.31
N ALA A 62 -13.25 3.82 -6.88
CA ALA A 62 -12.41 4.52 -7.84
C ALA A 62 -13.14 4.80 -9.16
N TYR A 63 -13.98 3.87 -9.62
CA TYR A 63 -14.82 4.05 -10.79
C TYR A 63 -15.79 5.23 -10.62
N GLU A 64 -16.42 5.35 -9.47
CA GLU A 64 -17.30 6.49 -9.14
C GLU A 64 -16.57 7.84 -9.20
N LEU A 65 -15.26 7.84 -8.93
CA LEU A 65 -14.38 9.02 -9.04
C LEU A 65 -13.86 9.24 -10.47
N GLY A 66 -14.19 8.37 -11.42
CA GLY A 66 -13.86 8.48 -12.82
C GLY A 66 -12.59 7.74 -13.25
N ALA A 67 -12.10 6.78 -12.48
CA ALA A 67 -11.07 5.86 -12.94
C ALA A 67 -11.59 4.96 -14.07
N ASP A 68 -10.78 4.72 -15.09
CA ASP A 68 -11.12 3.87 -16.25
C ASP A 68 -10.15 2.69 -16.44
N THR A 69 -9.04 2.65 -15.70
CA THR A 69 -8.04 1.58 -15.75
C THR A 69 -7.66 1.14 -14.35
N ILE A 70 -7.62 -0.16 -14.11
CA ILE A 70 -7.11 -0.79 -12.89
C ILE A 70 -5.71 -1.33 -13.18
N LEU A 71 -4.72 -0.86 -12.42
CA LEU A 71 -3.41 -1.48 -12.36
C LEU A 71 -3.40 -2.53 -11.25
N MET A 72 -3.06 -3.76 -11.62
CA MET A 72 -3.02 -4.89 -10.69
C MET A 72 -1.71 -5.68 -10.84
N ALA A 73 -1.11 -6.07 -9.73
CA ALA A 73 -0.03 -7.05 -9.75
C ALA A 73 -0.60 -8.45 -10.03
N GLY A 74 0.02 -9.18 -10.95
CA GLY A 74 -0.22 -10.60 -11.17
C GLY A 74 0.59 -11.45 -10.19
N GLY A 75 0.46 -12.77 -10.29
CA GLY A 75 1.20 -13.66 -9.39
C GLY A 75 1.13 -15.13 -9.78
N VAL A 76 2.28 -15.79 -9.69
CA VAL A 76 2.46 -17.24 -9.89
C VAL A 76 2.60 -18.02 -8.58
N GLY A 77 2.23 -17.38 -7.46
CA GLY A 77 2.28 -17.99 -6.15
C GLY A 77 1.24 -19.11 -5.96
N PRO A 78 1.32 -19.84 -4.84
CA PRO A 78 0.42 -20.96 -4.57
C PRO A 78 -1.03 -20.54 -4.26
N CYS A 79 -1.30 -19.24 -4.11
CA CYS A 79 -2.61 -18.72 -3.76
C CYS A 79 -3.42 -18.31 -5.00
N ARG A 80 -4.70 -17.96 -4.79
CA ARG A 80 -5.61 -17.56 -5.88
C ARG A 80 -5.41 -16.14 -6.39
N PHE A 81 -4.41 -15.41 -5.89
CA PHE A 81 -4.13 -14.03 -6.30
C PHE A 81 -3.93 -13.90 -7.82
N GLY A 82 -3.27 -14.87 -8.46
CA GLY A 82 -3.08 -14.89 -9.91
C GLY A 82 -4.37 -14.99 -10.74
N TYR A 83 -5.51 -15.33 -10.12
CA TYR A 83 -6.83 -15.35 -10.76
C TYR A 83 -7.70 -14.15 -10.41
N TYR A 84 -7.24 -13.27 -9.52
CA TYR A 84 -8.04 -12.13 -9.09
C TYR A 84 -8.44 -11.29 -10.30
N ALA A 85 -7.47 -10.96 -11.16
CA ALA A 85 -7.71 -10.02 -12.22
C ALA A 85 -8.84 -10.48 -13.16
N GLN A 86 -8.83 -11.75 -13.56
CA GLN A 86 -9.82 -12.32 -14.47
C GLN A 86 -11.20 -12.39 -13.81
N VAL A 87 -11.27 -12.82 -12.56
CA VAL A 87 -12.56 -12.93 -11.85
C VAL A 87 -13.13 -11.54 -11.53
N GLN A 88 -12.30 -10.60 -11.12
CA GLN A 88 -12.70 -9.22 -10.83
C GLN A 88 -13.13 -8.50 -12.10
N GLN A 89 -12.40 -8.66 -13.22
CA GLN A 89 -12.79 -8.13 -14.52
C GLN A 89 -14.17 -8.63 -14.94
N GLN A 90 -14.44 -9.94 -14.83
CA GLN A 90 -15.76 -10.50 -15.17
C GLN A 90 -16.87 -9.89 -14.31
N ILE A 91 -16.64 -9.76 -12.99
CA ILE A 91 -17.63 -9.14 -12.08
C ILE A 91 -17.90 -7.68 -12.48
N LEU A 92 -16.86 -6.91 -12.81
CA LEU A 92 -17.02 -5.50 -13.23
C LEU A 92 -17.81 -5.41 -14.53
N GLU A 93 -17.54 -6.28 -15.50
CA GLU A 93 -18.28 -6.34 -16.77
C GLU A 93 -19.76 -6.68 -16.57
N ASP A 94 -20.07 -7.68 -15.73
CA ASP A 94 -21.44 -8.08 -15.39
C ASP A 94 -22.22 -6.94 -14.72
N LEU A 95 -21.53 -6.07 -13.98
CA LEU A 95 -22.10 -4.86 -13.36
C LEU A 95 -22.22 -3.67 -14.32
N GLY A 96 -21.72 -3.80 -15.55
CA GLY A 96 -21.65 -2.70 -16.51
C GLY A 96 -20.60 -1.64 -16.16
N VAL A 97 -19.66 -1.95 -15.27
CA VAL A 97 -18.56 -1.08 -14.86
C VAL A 97 -17.44 -1.19 -15.88
N LYS A 98 -17.29 -0.15 -16.70
CA LYS A 98 -16.30 -0.10 -17.78
C LYS A 98 -14.94 0.33 -17.24
N MET A 99 -14.16 -0.65 -16.77
CA MET A 99 -12.76 -0.47 -16.43
C MET A 99 -11.91 -1.50 -17.15
N GLU A 100 -10.75 -1.08 -17.63
CA GLU A 100 -9.74 -1.97 -18.20
C GLU A 100 -8.80 -2.45 -17.10
N MET A 101 -8.56 -3.75 -17.00
CA MET A 101 -7.61 -4.30 -16.04
C MET A 101 -6.26 -4.62 -16.67
N VAL A 102 -5.23 -3.88 -16.27
CA VAL A 102 -3.86 -4.07 -16.71
C VAL A 102 -3.07 -4.81 -15.62
N VAL A 103 -2.75 -6.06 -15.92
CA VAL A 103 -2.07 -6.97 -14.97
C VAL A 103 -0.57 -6.99 -15.23
N LEU A 104 0.24 -6.56 -14.26
CA LEU A 104 1.70 -6.70 -14.31
C LEU A 104 2.12 -8.03 -13.68
N GLU A 105 2.39 -9.03 -14.51
CA GLU A 105 2.93 -10.32 -14.05
C GLU A 105 4.39 -10.18 -13.57
N PRO A 106 4.88 -11.06 -12.68
CA PRO A 106 6.27 -11.06 -12.27
C PRO A 106 7.21 -11.23 -13.48
N PRO A 107 8.36 -10.52 -13.54
CA PRO A 107 9.30 -10.62 -14.66
C PRO A 107 9.84 -12.03 -14.92
N ASP A 108 9.87 -12.87 -13.87
CA ASP A 108 10.31 -14.26 -13.92
C ASP A 108 9.37 -15.15 -14.77
N VAL A 109 8.15 -14.69 -15.04
CA VAL A 109 7.15 -15.39 -15.86
C VAL A 109 7.26 -14.95 -17.32
N SER A 110 7.28 -13.64 -17.58
CA SER A 110 7.46 -13.10 -18.91
C SER A 110 7.96 -11.65 -18.88
N PHE A 111 9.28 -11.47 -19.02
CA PHE A 111 9.89 -10.14 -19.13
C PHE A 111 9.36 -9.32 -20.32
N HIS A 112 9.00 -9.99 -21.43
CA HIS A 112 8.50 -9.32 -22.63
C HIS A 112 7.09 -8.75 -22.41
N GLU A 113 6.19 -9.49 -21.78
CA GLU A 113 4.84 -8.99 -21.47
C GLU A 113 4.86 -7.82 -20.48
N VAL A 114 5.73 -7.86 -19.48
CA VAL A 114 5.90 -6.74 -18.53
C VAL A 114 6.36 -5.50 -19.28
N LYS A 115 7.36 -5.64 -20.16
CA LYS A 115 7.84 -4.54 -20.99
C LYS A 115 6.73 -3.98 -21.88
N ASP A 116 5.96 -4.83 -22.56
CA ASP A 116 4.92 -4.39 -23.48
C ASP A 116 3.76 -3.70 -22.75
N LYS A 117 3.39 -4.17 -21.56
CA LYS A 117 2.38 -3.52 -20.71
C LYS A 117 2.87 -2.20 -20.12
N ILE A 118 4.14 -2.11 -19.74
CA ILE A 118 4.77 -0.86 -19.33
C ILE A 118 4.75 0.14 -20.49
N LEU A 119 5.15 -0.27 -21.70
CA LEU A 119 5.10 0.57 -22.91
C LEU A 119 3.68 0.97 -23.29
N TYR A 120 2.70 0.08 -23.08
CA TYR A 120 1.29 0.37 -23.30
C TYR A 120 0.78 1.46 -22.34
N LEU A 121 1.09 1.34 -21.05
CA LEU A 121 0.66 2.29 -20.02
C LEU A 121 1.32 3.66 -20.18
N ILE A 122 2.63 3.65 -20.43
CA ILE A 122 3.50 4.82 -20.25
C ILE A 122 3.90 5.45 -21.60
N GLY A 123 3.68 4.73 -22.71
CA GLY A 123 4.15 5.11 -24.03
C GLY A 123 5.66 4.92 -24.19
N ASN A 124 6.27 5.72 -25.08
CA ASN A 124 7.67 5.56 -25.49
C ASN A 124 8.63 6.29 -24.52
N ILE A 125 8.59 5.94 -23.24
CA ILE A 125 9.45 6.52 -22.20
C ILE A 125 10.83 5.83 -22.18
N SER A 126 11.87 6.62 -21.89
CA SER A 126 13.23 6.10 -21.79
C SER A 126 13.36 5.13 -20.61
N TRP A 127 14.00 3.99 -20.83
CA TRP A 127 14.36 3.05 -19.75
C TRP A 127 15.11 3.71 -18.58
N TRP A 128 15.84 4.79 -18.86
CA TRP A 128 16.51 5.56 -17.82
C TRP A 128 15.52 6.33 -16.92
N GLN A 129 14.42 6.85 -17.49
CA GLN A 129 13.34 7.46 -16.71
C GLN A 129 12.62 6.41 -15.86
N VAL A 130 12.35 5.22 -16.41
CA VAL A 130 11.76 4.11 -15.65
C VAL A 130 12.66 3.72 -14.48
N PHE A 131 13.95 3.53 -14.72
CA PHE A 131 14.91 3.22 -13.66
C PHE A 131 14.97 4.30 -12.58
N LYS A 132 14.94 5.59 -12.98
CA LYS A 132 14.94 6.73 -12.05
C LYS A 132 13.69 6.72 -11.16
N ALA A 133 12.50 6.50 -11.76
CA ALA A 133 11.23 6.42 -11.05
C ALA A 133 11.21 5.24 -10.06
N VAL A 134 11.62 4.05 -10.50
CA VAL A 134 11.73 2.85 -9.64
C VAL A 134 12.69 3.09 -8.48
N ARG A 135 13.87 3.67 -8.74
CA ARG A 135 14.85 3.97 -7.70
C ARG A 135 14.31 4.98 -6.68
N PHE A 136 13.52 5.95 -7.12
CA PHE A 136 12.91 6.93 -6.22
C PHE A 136 11.79 6.32 -5.39
N ALA A 137 10.86 5.57 -6.01
CA ALA A 137 9.82 4.82 -5.30
C ALA A 137 10.42 3.86 -4.26
N TRP A 138 11.49 3.14 -4.61
CA TRP A 138 12.23 2.29 -3.69
C TRP A 138 12.79 3.06 -2.48
N SER A 139 13.23 4.30 -2.67
CA SER A 139 13.70 5.13 -1.56
C SER A 139 12.55 5.51 -0.61
N LYS A 140 11.34 5.75 -1.13
CA LYS A 140 10.14 5.98 -0.30
C LYS A 140 9.71 4.70 0.42
N ALA A 141 9.73 3.54 -0.25
CA ALA A 141 9.41 2.25 0.38
C ALA A 141 10.29 1.99 1.61
N ARG A 142 11.61 2.08 1.45
CA ARG A 142 12.56 1.92 2.56
C ARG A 142 12.37 2.95 3.68
N ALA A 143 12.03 4.19 3.32
CA ALA A 143 11.76 5.23 4.29
C ALA A 143 10.52 4.90 5.13
N ILE A 144 9.43 4.47 4.49
CA ILE A 144 8.19 4.07 5.14
C ILE A 144 8.44 2.89 6.09
N ASP A 145 9.10 1.82 5.61
CA ASP A 145 9.44 0.68 6.47
C ASP A 145 10.25 1.10 7.70
N THR A 146 11.24 1.99 7.51
CA THR A 146 12.09 2.49 8.59
C THR A 146 11.26 3.21 9.66
N ILE A 147 10.35 4.11 9.25
CA ILE A 147 9.54 4.87 10.20
C ILE A 147 8.44 4.00 10.83
N GLU A 148 7.90 3.02 10.11
CA GLU A 148 6.94 2.03 10.62
C GLU A 148 7.58 1.15 11.68
N GLU A 149 8.76 0.57 11.42
CA GLU A 149 9.49 -0.25 12.39
C GLU A 149 9.76 0.54 13.67
N LYS A 150 10.15 1.81 13.53
CA LYS A 150 10.42 2.70 14.66
C LYS A 150 9.15 3.09 15.40
N LEU A 151 8.04 3.30 14.69
CA LEU A 151 6.74 3.50 15.30
C LEU A 151 6.36 2.28 16.15
N LEU A 152 6.46 1.06 15.61
CA LEU A 152 6.15 -0.17 16.34
C LEU A 152 7.05 -0.36 17.58
N TYR A 153 8.32 0.00 17.47
CA TYR A 153 9.25 -0.02 18.58
C TYR A 153 8.90 1.00 19.67
N PHE A 154 8.68 2.26 19.31
CA PHE A 154 8.49 3.34 20.29
C PHE A 154 7.07 3.41 20.86
N ARG A 155 6.03 2.99 20.11
CA ARG A 155 4.62 3.08 20.55
C ARG A 155 4.36 2.52 21.96
N PRO A 156 4.83 1.31 22.34
CA PRO A 156 4.63 0.80 23.70
C PRO A 156 5.60 1.39 24.74
N ARG A 157 6.59 2.19 24.32
CA ARG A 157 7.66 2.70 25.19
C ARG A 157 7.53 4.16 25.53
N VAL A 158 6.87 4.98 24.72
CA VAL A 158 6.72 6.41 25.00
C VAL A 158 5.58 6.67 25.97
N LYS A 159 5.69 7.73 26.78
CA LYS A 159 4.61 8.18 27.68
C LYS A 159 3.40 8.74 26.91
N GLU A 160 3.63 9.27 25.70
CA GLU A 160 2.62 9.93 24.86
C GLU A 160 2.50 9.24 23.48
N PRO A 161 1.96 8.00 23.40
CA PRO A 161 1.92 7.25 22.14
C PRO A 161 1.07 7.92 21.04
N ILE A 162 0.00 8.63 21.42
CA ILE A 162 -0.84 9.37 20.47
C ILE A 162 -0.07 10.52 19.79
N LYS A 163 0.88 11.13 20.51
CA LYS A 163 1.73 12.20 19.97
C LYS A 163 2.75 11.63 18.97
N LEU A 164 3.33 10.46 19.27
CA LEU A 164 4.17 9.72 18.33
C LEU A 164 3.41 9.35 17.05
N GLU A 165 2.15 8.90 17.16
CA GLU A 165 1.28 8.65 16.00
C GLU A 165 1.01 9.92 15.17
N GLY A 166 0.89 11.08 15.84
CA GLY A 166 0.81 12.38 15.18
C GLY A 166 2.04 12.65 14.30
N TYR A 167 3.24 12.54 14.88
CA TYR A 167 4.50 12.68 14.13
C TYR A 167 4.61 11.69 12.98
N PHE A 168 4.20 10.44 13.18
CA PHE A 168 4.22 9.44 12.12
C PHE A 168 3.30 9.81 10.95
N ARG A 169 2.05 10.24 11.21
CA ARG A 169 1.13 10.68 10.14
C ARG A 169 1.63 11.90 9.40
N GLU A 170 2.25 12.86 10.09
CA GLU A 170 2.91 14.00 9.46
C GLU A 170 4.07 13.55 8.58
N THR A 171 4.90 12.65 9.07
CA THR A 171 6.06 12.11 8.35
C THR A 171 5.63 11.35 7.09
N LEU A 172 4.55 10.57 7.12
CA LEU A 172 4.01 9.91 5.92
C LEU A 172 3.60 10.92 4.84
N LYS A 173 2.95 12.03 5.22
CA LYS A 173 2.59 13.10 4.28
C LYS A 173 3.84 13.77 3.71
N GLU A 174 4.81 14.09 4.55
CA GLU A 174 6.09 14.67 4.12
C GLU A 174 6.86 13.71 3.18
N ILE A 175 6.80 12.39 3.38
CA ILE A 175 7.38 11.41 2.46
C ILE A 175 6.61 11.36 1.13
N ASP A 176 5.27 11.40 1.16
CA ASP A 176 4.44 11.43 -0.05
C ASP A 176 4.74 12.68 -0.90
N GLU A 177 4.87 13.85 -0.26
CA GLU A 177 5.13 15.14 -0.90
C GLU A 177 6.60 15.36 -1.29
N ALA A 178 7.54 14.58 -0.72
CA ALA A 178 8.97 14.76 -0.98
C ALA A 178 9.30 14.66 -2.48
N ALA A 179 10.09 15.61 -2.97
CA ALA A 179 10.44 15.74 -4.39
C ALA A 179 11.67 14.91 -4.79
N ASP A 180 12.54 14.58 -3.83
CA ASP A 180 13.74 13.80 -4.08
C ASP A 180 14.18 12.97 -2.87
N ARG A 181 15.18 12.10 -3.12
CA ARG A 181 15.70 11.19 -2.10
C ARG A 181 16.33 11.92 -0.89
N ARG A 182 16.95 13.08 -1.09
CA ARG A 182 17.58 13.83 0.03
C ARG A 182 16.52 14.37 0.96
N GLU A 183 15.40 14.82 0.41
CA GLU A 183 14.25 15.24 1.18
C GLU A 183 13.64 14.07 1.96
N VAL A 184 13.44 12.92 1.32
CA VAL A 184 12.99 11.68 2.01
C VAL A 184 13.92 11.35 3.18
N GLU A 185 15.24 11.36 2.98
CA GLU A 185 16.22 11.10 4.04
C GLU A 185 16.15 12.14 5.18
N ARG A 186 15.95 13.42 4.85
CA ARG A 186 15.79 14.50 5.84
C ARG A 186 14.54 14.28 6.71
N VAL A 187 13.42 13.94 6.09
CA VAL A 187 12.13 13.70 6.75
C VAL A 187 12.23 12.50 7.70
N VAL A 188 12.80 11.39 7.24
CA VAL A 188 13.03 10.20 8.08
C VAL A 188 13.91 10.55 9.28
N ASN A 189 15.04 11.23 9.07
CA ASN A 189 15.94 11.62 10.16
C ASN A 189 15.27 12.55 11.19
N SER A 190 14.37 13.42 10.74
CA SER A 190 13.56 14.26 11.61
C SER A 190 12.65 13.43 12.52
N PHE A 191 11.92 12.46 11.96
CA PHE A 191 11.06 11.54 12.71
C PHE A 191 11.84 10.72 13.74
N LEU A 192 13.00 10.18 13.35
CA LEU A 192 13.85 9.39 14.25
C LEU A 192 14.28 10.20 15.46
N LYS A 193 14.81 11.41 15.24
CA LYS A 193 15.23 12.32 16.32
C LYS A 193 14.06 12.69 17.23
N LYS A 194 12.91 13.06 16.66
CA LYS A 194 11.70 13.41 17.43
C LYS A 194 11.24 12.24 18.30
N SER A 195 11.31 11.00 17.79
CA SER A 195 10.87 9.80 18.50
C SER A 195 11.83 9.40 19.63
N GLU A 196 13.13 9.52 19.41
CA GLU A 196 14.18 9.16 20.39
C GLU A 196 14.16 10.05 21.63
N ILE A 197 13.89 11.35 21.48
CA ILE A 197 13.86 12.30 22.60
C ILE A 197 12.55 12.25 23.41
N MET A 198 11.54 11.49 22.95
CA MET A 198 10.27 11.40 23.67
C MET A 198 10.49 10.74 25.04
N PRO A 199 9.81 11.23 26.11
CA PRO A 199 9.87 10.60 27.42
C PRO A 199 9.44 9.13 27.35
N GLN A 200 10.32 8.24 27.80
CA GLN A 200 10.09 6.80 27.79
C GLN A 200 9.48 6.33 29.12
N LEU A 201 8.76 5.21 29.07
CA LEU A 201 8.29 4.40 30.18
C LEU A 201 9.39 3.43 30.57
N SER A 202 9.59 3.25 31.88
CA SER A 202 10.49 2.22 32.40
C SER A 202 9.76 0.88 32.41
N MET A 203 9.66 0.25 31.25
CA MET A 203 9.06 -1.08 31.09
C MET A 203 9.73 -1.87 29.98
N LYS A 204 9.69 -3.20 30.11
CA LYS A 204 10.07 -4.11 29.05
C LYS A 204 8.79 -4.62 28.37
N PRO A 205 8.48 -4.22 27.13
CA PRO A 205 7.26 -4.63 26.48
C PRO A 205 7.29 -6.13 26.15
N LEU A 206 6.12 -6.76 26.17
CA LEU A 206 5.92 -8.06 25.55
C LEU A 206 6.17 -7.91 24.04
N LYS A 207 6.85 -8.88 23.43
CA LYS A 207 7.11 -8.90 21.99
C LYS A 207 6.19 -9.91 21.32
N VAL A 208 5.49 -9.48 20.27
CA VAL A 208 4.57 -10.32 19.50
C VAL A 208 4.92 -10.21 18.02
N GLY A 209 5.05 -11.36 17.35
CA GLY A 209 5.17 -11.42 15.89
C GLY A 209 3.80 -11.62 15.25
N LEU A 210 3.42 -10.73 14.34
CA LEU A 210 2.28 -10.90 13.46
C LEU A 210 2.73 -11.61 12.18
N VAL A 211 2.06 -12.73 11.88
CA VAL A 211 2.31 -13.56 10.71
C VAL A 211 0.95 -13.84 10.06
N GLY A 212 0.91 -13.83 8.73
CA GLY A 212 -0.34 -14.02 8.02
C GLY A 212 -0.22 -13.69 6.55
N GLU A 213 -1.38 -13.50 5.93
CA GLU A 213 -1.51 -13.10 4.54
C GLU A 213 -1.05 -11.64 4.36
N ILE A 214 -0.30 -11.37 3.30
CA ILE A 214 0.41 -10.10 3.07
C ILE A 214 -0.53 -8.90 3.05
N PHE A 215 -1.65 -8.97 2.33
CA PHE A 215 -2.60 -7.85 2.25
C PHE A 215 -3.20 -7.56 3.62
N THR A 216 -3.62 -8.59 4.35
CA THR A 216 -4.22 -8.46 5.67
C THR A 216 -3.23 -7.91 6.71
N LEU A 217 -1.94 -8.21 6.58
CA LEU A 217 -0.90 -7.63 7.44
C LEU A 217 -0.67 -6.14 7.14
N LEU A 218 -0.62 -5.77 5.86
CA LEU A 218 -0.28 -4.40 5.46
C LEU A 218 -1.46 -3.42 5.50
N GLU A 219 -2.70 -3.88 5.26
CA GLU A 219 -3.89 -3.04 5.28
C GLU A 219 -4.49 -2.95 6.71
N PRO A 220 -4.36 -1.81 7.42
CA PRO A 220 -4.80 -1.70 8.82
C PRO A 220 -6.29 -1.96 8.99
N PHE A 221 -7.12 -1.54 8.03
CA PHE A 221 -8.56 -1.78 8.11
C PHE A 221 -8.86 -3.28 8.10
N ALA A 222 -8.10 -4.07 7.33
CA ALA A 222 -8.34 -5.50 7.16
C ALA A 222 -8.08 -6.32 8.44
N ASN A 223 -7.17 -5.83 9.30
CA ASN A 223 -6.81 -6.48 10.56
C ASN A 223 -7.30 -5.74 11.81
N TYR A 224 -8.20 -4.76 11.66
CA TYR A 224 -8.74 -3.94 12.75
C TYR A 224 -7.67 -3.11 13.50
N ASP A 225 -6.67 -2.61 12.78
CA ASP A 225 -5.55 -1.84 13.34
C ASP A 225 -4.81 -2.61 14.45
N MET A 226 -4.56 -3.91 14.23
CA MET A 226 -4.03 -4.81 15.26
C MET A 226 -2.71 -4.32 15.85
N GLU A 227 -1.79 -3.88 15.00
CA GLU A 227 -0.50 -3.32 15.40
C GLU A 227 -0.67 -2.13 16.34
N ARG A 228 -1.60 -1.23 16.00
CA ARG A 228 -1.90 -0.02 16.77
C ARG A 228 -2.49 -0.39 18.13
N ARG A 229 -3.52 -1.24 18.14
CA ARG A 229 -4.20 -1.67 19.37
C ARG A 229 -3.23 -2.34 20.34
N LEU A 230 -2.42 -3.27 19.86
CA LEU A 230 -1.41 -3.97 20.67
C LEU A 230 -0.37 -2.99 21.22
N GLY A 231 0.14 -2.08 20.40
CA GLY A 231 1.14 -1.12 20.88
C GLY A 231 0.59 -0.11 21.89
N LEU A 232 -0.68 0.28 21.79
CA LEU A 232 -1.35 1.10 22.83
C LEU A 232 -1.56 0.33 24.14
N LEU A 233 -1.58 -1.01 24.10
CA LEU A 233 -1.62 -1.88 25.28
C LEU A 233 -0.22 -2.21 25.83
N GLY A 234 0.86 -1.59 25.30
CA GLY A 234 2.22 -1.80 25.78
C GLY A 234 2.95 -3.00 25.15
N VAL A 235 2.47 -3.50 24.01
CA VAL A 235 3.09 -4.62 23.27
C VAL A 235 3.94 -4.10 22.11
N GLU A 236 5.18 -4.56 22.02
CA GLU A 236 6.00 -4.36 20.82
C GLU A 236 5.61 -5.38 19.78
N VAL A 237 5.20 -4.89 18.61
CA VAL A 237 4.82 -5.72 17.49
C VAL A 237 5.94 -5.76 16.46
N THR A 238 6.18 -6.92 15.89
CA THR A 238 6.96 -7.10 14.65
C THR A 238 6.12 -7.89 13.67
N ARG A 239 6.41 -7.78 12.37
CA ARG A 239 5.67 -8.48 11.31
C ARG A 239 6.62 -9.17 10.34
N SER A 240 6.13 -10.22 9.71
CA SER A 240 6.91 -11.03 8.75
C SER A 240 7.05 -10.41 7.36
N VAL A 241 6.31 -9.34 7.05
CA VAL A 241 6.27 -8.72 5.72
C VAL A 241 6.39 -7.20 5.83
N TRP A 242 7.16 -6.61 4.92
CA TRP A 242 7.44 -5.18 4.78
C TRP A 242 7.35 -4.79 3.28
N LEU A 243 7.51 -3.50 2.95
CA LEU A 243 7.37 -2.98 1.59
C LEU A 243 8.53 -3.37 0.64
#